data_AF-A0A925M8H3-F1
#
_entry.id   AF-A0A925M8H3-F1
#
_cell.length_a   1.000
_cell.length_b   1.000
_cell.length_c   1.000
_cell.angle_alpha   90.00
_cell.angle_beta   90.00
_cell.angle_gamma   90.00
#
_symmetry.space_group_name_H-M   'P 1'
#
loop_
_entity.id
_entity.type
_entity.pdbx_description
1 polymer ?
#
loop_
_entity_poly.entity_id
_entity_poly.type
_entity_poly.pdbx_seq_one_letter_code
_entity_poly.pdbx_strand_id
1 'polypeptide(L)'
;MGGFEGDTIAAIATAVGVGGVGIVRLSGPAAIAIAAEALGIGAAQLDRRVRLGWVHDRAGQVLDQVLAFAMRAPASFTGEDVAELHGHGGPHNLARLLASVVERGARVAAP
;
A
#
# COMPACT_ATOMS: atom_id res chain seq x y z
N MET A 1 26.50 -10.01 4.52
CA MET A 1 25.12 -10.33 4.95
C MET A 1 24.50 -8.99 5.36
N GLY A 2 24.06 -8.21 4.36
CA GLY A 2 23.69 -6.80 4.55
C GLY A 2 22.28 -6.68 5.11
N GLY A 3 22.14 -5.96 6.22
CA GLY A 3 20.86 -5.75 6.91
C GLY A 3 19.85 -4.98 6.07
N PHE A 4 18.59 -5.33 6.24
CA PHE A 4 17.40 -4.80 5.58
C PHE A 4 16.92 -3.45 6.17
N GLU A 5 17.80 -2.68 6.81
CA GLU A 5 17.43 -1.42 7.44
C GLU A 5 17.17 -0.35 6.37
N GLY A 6 15.89 0.01 6.18
CA GLY A 6 15.46 1.13 5.34
C GLY A 6 14.64 0.77 4.09
N ASP A 7 14.45 -0.51 3.79
CA ASP A 7 13.57 -0.93 2.69
C ASP A 7 12.09 -0.72 3.05
N THR A 8 11.27 -0.32 2.07
CA THR A 8 9.80 -0.39 2.22
C THR A 8 9.28 -1.66 1.58
N ILE A 9 8.57 -2.47 2.36
CA ILE A 9 7.97 -3.72 1.92
C ILE A 9 6.47 -3.58 1.67
N ALA A 10 5.91 -4.40 0.79
CA ALA A 10 4.48 -4.48 0.53
C ALA A 10 4.00 -5.93 0.38
N ALA A 11 2.77 -6.21 0.83
CA ALA A 11 2.14 -7.53 0.69
C ALA A 11 0.60 -7.43 0.66
N ILE A 12 -0.03 -8.45 0.10
CA ILE A 12 -1.47 -8.69 0.29
C ILE A 12 -1.67 -9.24 1.70
N ALA A 13 -2.35 -8.49 2.56
CA ALA A 13 -2.49 -8.80 3.99
C ALA A 13 -3.75 -9.61 4.34
N THR A 14 -4.69 -9.73 3.39
CA THR A 14 -5.89 -10.55 3.54
C THR A 14 -5.68 -11.97 3.02
N ALA A 15 -6.50 -12.91 3.48
CA ALA A 15 -6.47 -14.29 3.02
C ALA A 15 -6.61 -14.40 1.49
N VAL A 16 -5.97 -15.42 0.90
CA VAL A 16 -6.05 -15.71 -0.53
C VAL A 16 -7.47 -16.17 -0.88
N GLY A 17 -8.04 -15.61 -1.94
CA GLY A 17 -9.36 -15.97 -2.44
C GLY A 17 -10.14 -14.77 -2.92
N VAL A 18 -11.43 -14.97 -3.17
CA VAL A 18 -12.37 -13.89 -3.50
C VAL A 18 -13.04 -13.42 -2.22
N GLY A 19 -12.95 -12.12 -1.96
CA GLY A 19 -13.66 -11.44 -0.88
C GLY A 19 -14.22 -10.09 -1.34
N GLY A 20 -15.10 -9.49 -0.53
CA GLY A 20 -15.61 -8.14 -0.81
C GLY A 20 -14.49 -7.08 -0.78
N VAL A 21 -13.55 -7.22 0.17
CA VAL A 21 -12.41 -6.32 0.36
C VAL A 21 -11.13 -7.15 0.45
N GLY A 22 -10.05 -6.64 -0.13
CA GLY A 22 -8.70 -7.11 0.10
C GLY A 22 -7.75 -5.95 0.40
N ILE A 23 -6.70 -6.25 1.16
CA ILE A 23 -5.80 -5.22 1.70
C ILE A 23 -4.40 -5.42 1.13
N VAL A 24 -3.84 -4.37 0.53
CA VAL A 24 -2.40 -4.25 0.28
C VAL A 24 -1.80 -3.37 1.36
N ARG A 25 -0.88 -3.91 2.15
CA ARG A 25 -0.18 -3.20 3.22
C ARG A 25 1.25 -2.90 2.80
N LEU A 26 1.70 -1.68 3.09
CA LEU A 26 3.08 -1.23 2.96
C LEU A 26 3.65 -0.94 4.36
N SER A 27 4.92 -1.26 4.60
CA SER A 27 5.66 -0.91 5.83
C SER A 27 7.06 -0.47 5.48
N GLY A 28 7.52 0.62 6.09
CA GLY A 28 8.87 1.16 5.94
C GLY A 28 8.90 2.66 5.67
N PRO A 29 10.09 3.27 5.56
CA PRO A 29 10.26 4.73 5.54
C PRO A 29 9.59 5.44 4.36
N ALA A 30 9.30 4.73 3.26
CA ALA A 30 8.64 5.29 2.08
C ALA A 30 7.16 4.85 1.95
N ALA A 31 6.61 4.07 2.90
CA ALA A 31 5.26 3.48 2.78
C ALA A 31 4.18 4.52 2.47
N ILE A 32 4.17 5.63 3.21
CA ILE A 32 3.18 6.70 3.06
C ILE A 32 3.38 7.44 1.73
N ALA A 33 4.63 7.71 1.36
CA ALA A 33 4.95 8.41 0.11
C ALA A 33 4.53 7.59 -1.11
N ILE A 34 4.86 6.30 -1.14
CA ILE A 34 4.49 5.38 -2.22
C ILE A 34 2.97 5.26 -2.35
N ALA A 35 2.26 5.04 -1.24
CA ALA A 35 0.81 4.92 -1.26
C ALA A 35 0.12 6.23 -1.70
N ALA A 36 0.63 7.39 -1.24
CA ALA A 36 0.12 8.69 -1.65
C ALA A 36 0.36 8.96 -3.15
N GLU A 37 1.54 8.61 -3.67
CA GLU A 37 1.84 8.72 -5.10
C GLU A 37 0.92 7.81 -5.93
N ALA A 38 0.66 6.58 -5.49
CA ALA A 38 -0.27 5.67 -6.14
C ALA A 38 -1.71 6.23 -6.17
N LEU A 39 -2.09 7.02 -5.17
CA LEU A 39 -3.38 7.72 -5.07
C LEU A 39 -3.41 9.08 -5.80
N GLY A 40 -2.29 9.54 -6.36
CA GLY A 40 -2.18 10.86 -6.98
C GLY A 40 -2.31 12.03 -6.01
N ILE A 41 -1.95 11.85 -4.73
CA ILE A 41 -2.02 12.87 -3.68
C ILE A 41 -0.66 13.09 -3.00
N GLY A 42 -0.51 14.19 -2.26
CA GLY A 42 0.68 14.42 -1.45
C GLY A 42 0.71 13.56 -0.19
N ALA A 43 1.89 13.12 0.25
CA ALA A 43 2.07 12.28 1.44
C ALA A 43 1.49 12.88 2.74
N ALA A 44 1.44 14.20 2.86
CA ALA A 44 0.82 14.89 4.00
C ALA A 44 -0.72 14.71 4.05
N GLN A 45 -1.35 14.33 2.93
CA GLN A 45 -2.80 14.14 2.82
C GLN A 45 -3.25 12.71 3.14
N LEU A 46 -2.30 11.78 3.32
CA LEU A 46 -2.54 10.41 3.74
C LEU A 46 -2.13 10.26 5.21
N ASP A 47 -3.13 10.24 6.09
CA ASP A 47 -2.98 10.15 7.54
C ASP A 47 -3.84 9.00 8.10
N ARG A 48 -4.07 8.97 9.42
CA ARG A 48 -4.85 7.92 10.09
C ARG A 48 -6.35 7.95 9.75
N ARG A 49 -6.84 8.97 9.06
CA ARG A 49 -8.25 9.06 8.64
C ARG A 49 -8.42 8.28 7.34
N VAL A 50 -9.52 7.53 7.27
CA VAL A 50 -9.88 6.81 6.06
C VAL A 50 -10.22 7.80 4.94
N ARG A 51 -9.58 7.62 3.80
CA ARG A 51 -9.79 8.38 2.56
C ARG A 51 -10.32 7.45 1.49
N LEU A 52 -11.35 7.88 0.75
CA LEU A 52 -11.72 7.27 -0.53
C LEU A 52 -10.87 7.90 -1.64
N GLY A 53 -10.27 7.08 -2.50
CA GLY A 53 -9.44 7.55 -3.60
C GLY A 53 -9.31 6.53 -4.71
N TRP A 54 -8.63 6.91 -5.79
CA TRP A 54 -8.37 6.06 -6.95
C TRP A 54 -6.89 5.71 -6.98
N VAL A 55 -6.58 4.43 -7.09
CA VAL A 55 -5.19 3.99 -7.28
C VAL A 55 -4.88 3.92 -8.76
N HIS A 56 -3.72 4.43 -9.15
CA HIS A 56 -3.24 4.47 -10.52
C HIS A 56 -1.98 3.62 -10.70
N ASP A 57 -1.80 3.02 -11.88
CA ASP A 57 -0.50 2.50 -12.30
C ASP A 57 0.48 3.61 -12.70
N ARG A 58 1.70 3.23 -13.10
CA ARG A 58 2.73 4.15 -13.62
C ARG A 58 2.33 4.86 -14.91
N ALA A 59 1.40 4.30 -15.69
CA ALA A 59 0.88 4.91 -16.91
C ALA A 59 -0.30 5.86 -16.65
N GLY A 60 -0.73 6.00 -15.38
CA GLY A 60 -1.84 6.84 -14.97
C GLY A 60 -3.22 6.19 -15.12
N GLN A 61 -3.30 4.92 -15.54
CA GLN A 61 -4.57 4.21 -15.63
C GLN A 61 -5.12 3.88 -14.25
N VAL A 62 -6.42 4.08 -14.09
CA VAL A 62 -7.13 3.72 -12.85
C VAL A 62 -7.14 2.20 -12.70
N LEU A 63 -6.69 1.72 -11.54
CA LEU A 63 -6.70 0.31 -11.18
C LEU A 63 -7.96 -0.04 -10.38
N ASP A 64 -8.24 0.73 -9.33
CA ASP A 64 -9.36 0.52 -8.42
C ASP A 64 -9.72 1.79 -7.64
N GLN A 65 -10.94 1.84 -7.11
CA GLN A 65 -11.33 2.78 -6.07
C GLN A 65 -11.11 2.10 -4.71
N VAL A 66 -10.32 2.72 -3.84
CA VAL A 66 -9.91 2.13 -2.57
C VAL A 66 -10.27 3.03 -1.38
N LEU A 67 -10.44 2.42 -0.23
CA LEU A 67 -10.24 3.10 1.05
C LEU A 67 -8.75 3.05 1.40
N ALA A 68 -8.17 4.16 1.83
CA ALA A 68 -6.76 4.23 2.18
C ALA A 68 -6.54 5.04 3.46
N PHE A 69 -5.53 4.63 4.24
CA PHE A 69 -5.05 5.38 5.40
C PHE A 69 -3.59 5.02 5.69
N ALA A 70 -2.96 5.83 6.53
CA ALA A 70 -1.60 5.63 6.98
C ALA A 70 -1.48 5.76 8.51
N MET A 71 -0.54 5.00 9.07
CA MET A 71 -0.14 5.04 10.46
C MET A 71 1.35 5.41 10.51
N ARG A 72 1.65 6.59 11.04
CA ARG A 72 3.04 7.03 11.19
C ARG A 72 3.73 6.31 12.35
N ALA A 73 5.02 6.03 12.19
CA ALA A 73 5.88 5.53 13.24
C ALA A 73 5.83 6.47 14.47
N PRO A 74 5.96 5.93 15.70
CA PRO A 74 6.03 4.52 16.05
C PRO A 74 4.64 3.86 16.22
N ALA A 75 3.55 4.59 15.95
CA ALA A 75 2.19 4.19 16.30
C ALA A 75 1.52 3.31 15.21
N SER A 76 2.19 2.24 14.81
CA SER A 76 1.73 1.29 13.78
C SER A 76 1.96 -0.16 14.20
N PHE A 77 1.49 -1.12 13.39
CA PHE A 77 1.66 -2.55 13.65
C PHE A 77 3.13 -3.00 13.67
N THR A 78 3.95 -2.45 12.79
CA THR A 78 5.38 -2.81 12.64
C THR A 78 6.30 -1.88 13.42
N GLY A 79 5.78 -0.77 13.97
CA GLY A 79 6.58 0.32 14.56
C GLY A 79 7.16 1.29 13.53
N GLU A 80 7.02 0.99 12.23
CA GLU A 80 7.44 1.87 11.12
C GLU A 80 6.28 2.70 10.58
N ASP A 81 6.54 3.53 9.56
CA ASP A 81 5.46 4.10 8.75
C ASP A 81 4.74 2.97 8.00
N VAL A 82 3.41 2.92 8.11
CA VAL A 82 2.55 1.92 7.46
C VAL A 82 1.48 2.63 6.65
N ALA A 83 1.20 2.14 5.45
CA ALA A 83 0.05 2.55 4.65
C ALA A 83 -0.75 1.32 4.22
N GLU A 84 -2.07 1.45 4.17
CA GLU A 84 -2.96 0.39 3.70
C GLU A 84 -3.87 0.88 2.58
N LEU A 85 -4.02 0.04 1.56
CA LEU A 85 -4.94 0.22 0.44
C LEU A 85 -5.97 -0.91 0.48
N HIS A 86 -7.23 -0.56 0.71
CA HIS A 86 -8.36 -1.47 0.84
C HIS A 86 -9.20 -1.39 -0.43
N GLY A 87 -8.96 -2.32 -1.35
CA GLY A 87 -9.65 -2.40 -2.64
C GLY A 87 -10.60 -3.59 -2.71
N HIS A 88 -11.18 -3.80 -3.90
CA HIS A 88 -12.02 -4.97 -4.16
C HIS A 88 -11.21 -6.27 -4.00
N GLY A 89 -11.75 -7.23 -3.25
CA GLY A 89 -11.02 -8.45 -2.84
C GLY A 89 -10.87 -9.52 -3.91
N GLY A 90 -10.79 -9.15 -5.19
CA GLY A 90 -10.46 -10.06 -6.28
C GLY A 90 -8.95 -10.28 -6.40
N PRO A 91 -8.44 -11.53 -6.52
CA PRO A 91 -7.00 -11.80 -6.58
C PRO A 91 -6.26 -11.02 -7.68
N HIS A 92 -6.88 -10.88 -8.85
CA HIS A 92 -6.32 -10.10 -9.96
C HIS A 92 -6.21 -8.61 -9.62
N ASN A 93 -7.21 -8.05 -8.93
CA ASN A 93 -7.20 -6.66 -8.50
C ASN A 93 -6.10 -6.41 -7.47
N LEU A 94 -6.01 -7.26 -6.44
CA LEU A 94 -5.00 -7.13 -5.39
C LEU A 94 -3.57 -7.29 -5.95
N ALA A 95 -3.38 -8.18 -6.93
CA ALA A 95 -2.10 -8.32 -7.62
C ALA A 95 -1.72 -7.04 -8.38
N ARG A 96 -2.67 -6.38 -9.05
CA ARG A 96 -2.43 -5.09 -9.74
C ARG A 96 -2.14 -3.96 -8.76
N LEU A 97 -2.86 -3.88 -7.64
CA LEU A 97 -2.59 -2.89 -6.58
C LEU A 97 -1.20 -3.09 -5.96
N LEU A 98 -0.82 -4.35 -5.69
CA LEU A 98 0.52 -4.68 -5.20
C LEU A 98 1.60 -4.31 -6.24
N ALA A 99 1.38 -4.63 -7.51
CA ALA A 99 2.31 -4.26 -8.58
C ALA A 99 2.51 -2.74 -8.67
N SER A 100 1.44 -1.95 -8.57
CA SER A 100 1.52 -0.48 -8.62
C SER A 100 2.43 0.09 -7.53
N VAL A 101 2.35 -0.42 -6.30
CA VAL A 101 3.21 0.07 -5.21
C VAL A 101 4.64 -0.46 -5.33
N VAL A 102 4.84 -1.65 -5.88
CA VAL A 102 6.17 -2.21 -6.16
C VAL A 102 6.89 -1.41 -7.26
N GLU A 103 6.20 -1.04 -8.33
CA GLU A 103 6.72 -0.19 -9.41
C GLU A 103 7.11 1.23 -8.94
N ARG A 104 6.64 1.63 -7.75
CA ARG A 104 6.96 2.90 -7.09
C ARG A 104 8.05 2.77 -6.01
N GLY A 105 8.66 1.60 -5.89
CA GLY A 105 9.84 1.39 -5.05
C GLY A 105 9.61 0.56 -3.79
N ALA A 106 8.41 0.03 -3.57
CA ALA A 106 8.23 -1.02 -2.57
C ALA A 106 8.81 -2.35 -3.07
N ARG A 107 9.27 -3.19 -2.15
CA ARG A 107 9.65 -4.58 -2.43
C ARG A 107 8.57 -5.52 -1.91
N VAL A 108 8.34 -6.66 -2.58
CA VAL A 108 7.46 -7.69 -2.03
C VAL A 108 8.03 -8.21 -0.70
N ALA A 109 7.21 -8.26 0.35
CA ALA A 109 7.61 -8.78 1.64
C ALA A 109 7.96 -10.28 1.55
N ALA A 110 8.97 -10.71 2.31
CA ALA A 110 9.24 -12.12 2.51
C ALA A 110 8.28 -12.70 3.58
N PRO A 111 8.01 -14.01 3.58
CA PRO A 111 7.24 -14.68 4.63
C PRO A 111 7.82 -14.50 6.03
#